data_AF-A0A7R9AG20-F1
#
_entry.id   AF-A0A7R9AG20-F1
#
_cell.length_a   1.000
_cell.length_b   1.000
_cell.length_c   1.000
_cell.angle_alpha   90.00
_cell.angle_beta   90.00
_cell.angle_gamma   90.00
#
_symmetry.space_group_name_H-M   'P 1'
#
loop_
_entity.id
_entity.type
_entity.pdbx_description
1 polymer ?
#
loop_
_entity_poly.entity_id
_entity_poly.type
_entity_poly.pdbx_seq_one_letter_code
_entity_poly.pdbx_strand_id
1 'polypeptide(L)'
;SFNFQLDDAHKDVLLRNENLAVCKTPSQNETGDMKFQMDFDSRKKGELNFTYLEDPVISYVFSGGSQQDERPRTIASGGIRIHVMGEHLQSVYKPSICFNGTTFCEECQAENETSMRCLSPAMEEEFYPAVLTYGFQLDGVKTYSDMGSFLLLQDPIYYNFEGVKLHLRGYLTLDGHNLDLGVSLEEIEVWIGKEKCKVTSLSRTQLICLLPDRQPRGGFNGNPPLLTGGWTSTRVPILTSTQEYPSDLLLPPAVLEPREED
;
A
#
# COMPACT_ATOMS: atom_id res chain seq x y z
N SER A 1 -35.87 1.16 -19.13
CA SER A 1 -35.59 -0.13 -18.46
C SER A 1 -34.55 -0.88 -19.26
N PHE A 2 -33.57 -1.49 -18.59
CA PHE A 2 -32.59 -2.37 -19.23
C PHE A 2 -32.92 -3.82 -18.93
N ASN A 3 -32.86 -4.66 -19.96
CA ASN A 3 -33.10 -6.09 -19.86
C ASN A 3 -31.77 -6.80 -20.07
N PHE A 4 -31.32 -7.53 -19.05
CA PHE A 4 -30.21 -8.47 -19.16
C PHE A 4 -30.74 -9.89 -19.17
N GLN A 5 -30.29 -10.67 -20.15
CA GLN A 5 -30.61 -12.07 -20.26
C GLN A 5 -29.42 -12.89 -19.74
N LEU A 6 -29.66 -13.70 -18.71
CA LEU A 6 -28.64 -14.58 -18.13
C LEU A 6 -28.58 -15.90 -18.92
N ASP A 7 -28.16 -15.84 -20.17
CA ASP A 7 -27.71 -17.01 -20.93
C ASP A 7 -26.18 -16.97 -21.09
N ASP A 8 -25.53 -18.13 -21.15
CA ASP A 8 -24.08 -18.24 -21.40
C ASP A 8 -23.66 -17.68 -22.78
N ALA A 9 -24.63 -17.24 -23.59
CA ALA A 9 -24.42 -16.65 -24.91
C ALA A 9 -24.29 -15.13 -24.88
N HIS A 10 -24.64 -14.44 -23.77
CA HIS A 10 -24.58 -12.98 -23.69
C HIS A 10 -23.20 -12.47 -23.24
N LYS A 11 -22.63 -11.50 -24.00
CA LYS A 11 -21.27 -10.96 -23.78
C LYS A 11 -21.08 -10.16 -22.50
N ASP A 12 -22.17 -9.85 -21.80
CA ASP A 12 -22.13 -8.94 -20.66
C ASP A 12 -22.05 -9.67 -19.32
N VAL A 13 -22.22 -10.99 -19.30
CA VAL A 13 -22.07 -11.82 -18.09
C VAL A 13 -20.61 -12.23 -17.95
N LEU A 14 -19.96 -11.75 -16.90
CA LEU A 14 -18.53 -12.00 -16.64
C LEU A 14 -18.33 -13.28 -15.82
N LEU A 15 -19.15 -13.48 -14.80
CA LEU A 15 -19.07 -14.63 -13.89
C LEU A 15 -20.48 -15.03 -13.43
N ARG A 16 -20.70 -16.33 -13.25
CA ARG A 16 -21.95 -16.87 -12.71
C ARG A 16 -21.70 -18.09 -11.83
N ASN A 17 -22.35 -18.15 -10.68
CA ASN A 17 -22.48 -19.35 -9.86
C ASN A 17 -23.91 -19.41 -9.26
N GLU A 18 -24.16 -20.34 -8.32
CA GLU A 18 -25.48 -20.56 -7.73
C GLU A 18 -26.06 -19.33 -7.02
N ASN A 19 -25.21 -18.46 -6.46
CA ASN A 19 -25.61 -17.31 -5.62
C ASN A 19 -25.16 -15.95 -6.16
N LEU A 20 -24.38 -15.91 -7.23
CA LEU A 20 -23.75 -14.69 -7.75
C LEU A 20 -23.79 -14.68 -9.28
N ALA A 21 -24.18 -13.54 -9.84
CA ALA A 21 -23.95 -13.19 -11.23
C ALA A 21 -23.25 -11.82 -11.27
N VAL A 22 -22.13 -11.75 -11.99
CA VAL A 22 -21.38 -10.51 -12.22
C VAL A 22 -21.55 -10.13 -13.68
N CYS A 23 -22.06 -8.94 -13.94
CA CYS A 23 -22.31 -8.45 -15.30
C CYS A 23 -21.68 -7.07 -15.49
N LYS A 24 -21.32 -6.73 -16.73
CA LYS A 24 -20.92 -5.38 -17.11
C LYS A 24 -22.17 -4.58 -17.47
N THR A 25 -22.31 -3.39 -16.89
CA THR A 25 -23.40 -2.47 -17.23
C THR A 25 -23.15 -1.84 -18.62
N PRO A 26 -24.23 -1.56 -19.38
CA PRO A 26 -24.11 -0.86 -20.65
C PRO A 26 -23.85 0.64 -20.41
N SER A 27 -23.24 1.32 -21.37
CA SER A 27 -23.08 2.78 -21.31
C SER A 27 -24.45 3.48 -21.36
N GLN A 28 -24.58 4.59 -20.64
CA GLN A 28 -25.77 5.45 -20.64
C GLN A 28 -25.41 6.92 -20.79
N ASN A 29 -26.34 7.69 -21.36
CA ASN A 29 -26.18 9.13 -21.58
C ASN A 29 -26.88 9.97 -20.51
N GLU A 30 -27.68 9.34 -19.64
CA GLU A 30 -28.45 10.00 -18.59
C GLU A 30 -28.10 9.36 -17.23
N THR A 31 -28.03 10.20 -16.21
CA THR A 31 -27.88 9.78 -14.81
C THR A 31 -29.25 9.59 -14.17
N GLY A 32 -29.27 8.83 -13.07
CA GLY A 32 -30.47 8.61 -12.26
C GLY A 32 -30.95 7.17 -12.20
N ASP A 33 -32.11 7.00 -11.59
CA ASP A 33 -32.66 5.69 -11.25
C ASP A 33 -33.21 4.96 -12.47
N MET A 34 -32.75 3.74 -12.64
CA MET A 34 -33.13 2.85 -13.72
C MET A 34 -33.53 1.49 -13.18
N LYS A 35 -34.58 0.95 -13.79
CA LYS A 35 -35.03 -0.42 -13.54
C LYS A 35 -34.17 -1.38 -14.34
N PHE A 36 -33.48 -2.25 -13.61
CA PHE A 36 -32.75 -3.40 -14.11
C PHE A 36 -33.68 -4.61 -14.06
N GLN A 37 -33.88 -5.27 -15.20
CA GLN A 37 -34.62 -6.53 -15.28
C GLN A 37 -33.68 -7.66 -15.66
N MET A 38 -33.74 -8.73 -14.87
CA MET A 38 -32.99 -9.95 -15.10
C MET A 38 -33.95 -11.04 -15.51
N ASP A 39 -33.75 -11.60 -16.70
CA ASP A 39 -34.58 -12.69 -17.22
C ASP A 39 -33.85 -14.04 -17.09
N PHE A 40 -34.54 -15.01 -16.49
CA PHE A 40 -34.13 -16.40 -16.41
C PHE A 40 -35.06 -17.24 -17.30
N ASP A 41 -34.53 -17.69 -18.44
CA ASP A 41 -35.20 -18.57 -19.41
C ASP A 41 -36.59 -18.11 -19.85
N SER A 42 -36.83 -16.79 -19.93
CA SER A 42 -38.12 -16.17 -20.28
C SER A 42 -39.28 -16.54 -19.35
N ARG A 43 -38.99 -17.10 -18.17
CA ARG A 43 -39.99 -17.64 -17.23
C ARG A 43 -39.97 -16.96 -15.87
N LYS A 44 -38.82 -16.42 -15.44
CA LYS A 44 -38.72 -15.68 -14.19
C LYS A 44 -38.02 -14.35 -14.45
N LYS A 45 -38.61 -13.27 -13.92
CA LYS A 45 -38.05 -11.92 -14.00
C LYS A 45 -37.73 -11.42 -12.61
N GLY A 46 -36.49 -11.05 -12.38
CA GLY A 46 -36.07 -10.24 -11.24
C GLY A 46 -36.08 -8.77 -11.66
N GLU A 47 -36.55 -7.88 -10.78
CA GLU A 47 -36.44 -6.44 -10.97
C GLU A 47 -35.61 -5.85 -9.83
N LEU A 48 -34.59 -5.08 -10.20
CA LEU A 48 -33.70 -4.38 -9.29
C LEU A 48 -33.67 -2.91 -9.69
N ASN A 49 -33.47 -2.04 -8.72
CA ASN A 49 -33.20 -0.64 -9.00
C ASN A 49 -31.69 -0.45 -9.07
N PHE A 50 -31.25 0.30 -10.06
CA PHE A 50 -29.85 0.66 -10.28
C PHE A 50 -29.78 2.15 -10.62
N THR A 51 -28.82 2.87 -10.06
CA THR A 51 -28.68 4.31 -10.30
C THR A 51 -27.41 4.55 -11.11
N TYR A 52 -27.55 5.19 -12.28
CA TYR A 52 -26.39 5.69 -13.03
C TYR A 52 -25.91 6.99 -12.38
N LEU A 53 -24.63 7.01 -12.02
CA LEU A 53 -23.95 8.17 -11.47
C LEU A 53 -23.19 8.92 -12.57
N GLU A 54 -22.77 10.14 -12.27
CA GLU A 54 -21.91 10.91 -13.17
C GLU A 54 -20.52 10.28 -13.31
N ASP A 55 -19.92 10.51 -14.48
CA ASP A 55 -18.58 10.02 -14.77
C ASP A 55 -17.54 10.68 -13.84
N PRO A 56 -16.53 9.92 -13.41
CA PRO A 56 -15.47 10.43 -12.55
C PRO A 56 -14.62 11.48 -13.28
N VAL A 57 -14.22 12.53 -12.56
CA VAL A 57 -13.31 13.56 -13.06
C VAL A 57 -12.11 13.65 -12.14
N ILE A 58 -10.90 13.45 -12.70
CA ILE A 58 -9.64 13.61 -11.98
C ILE A 58 -9.13 15.03 -12.16
N SER A 59 -8.86 15.74 -11.06
CA SER A 59 -8.42 17.13 -11.04
C SER A 59 -6.93 17.28 -10.75
N TYR A 60 -6.42 16.66 -9.69
CA TYR A 60 -4.98 16.71 -9.35
C TYR A 60 -4.50 15.45 -8.64
N VAL A 61 -3.21 15.15 -8.81
CA VAL A 61 -2.53 13.96 -8.30
C VAL A 61 -1.24 14.36 -7.61
N PHE A 62 -0.98 13.83 -6.43
CA PHE A 62 0.24 14.08 -5.67
C PHE A 62 0.68 12.85 -4.85
N SER A 63 1.94 12.85 -4.40
CA SER A 63 2.57 11.76 -3.66
C SER A 63 3.72 12.31 -2.81
N GLY A 64 4.12 11.65 -1.71
CA GLY A 64 5.35 11.99 -1.00
C GLY A 64 5.26 13.16 -0.01
N GLY A 65 4.17 13.23 0.77
CA GLY A 65 4.05 14.11 1.96
C GLY A 65 3.90 15.62 1.70
N SER A 66 4.27 16.13 0.52
CA SER A 66 4.14 17.55 0.16
C SER A 66 3.19 17.75 -1.01
N GLN A 67 2.10 18.50 -0.80
CA GLN A 67 1.21 18.96 -1.88
C GLN A 67 1.86 19.96 -2.84
N GLN A 68 3.08 20.41 -2.55
CA GLN A 68 3.82 21.42 -3.32
C GLN A 68 4.82 20.83 -4.33
N ASP A 69 4.90 19.50 -4.44
CA ASP A 69 5.72 18.90 -5.47
C ASP A 69 5.08 19.14 -6.84
N GLU A 70 5.73 19.98 -7.63
CA GLU A 70 5.41 20.25 -9.05
C GLU A 70 5.34 18.95 -9.87
N ARG A 71 5.97 17.87 -9.35
CA ARG A 71 5.95 16.55 -9.94
C ARG A 71 5.90 15.45 -8.87
N PRO A 72 4.89 14.58 -8.88
CA PRO A 72 4.82 13.46 -7.95
C PRO A 72 5.94 12.43 -8.21
N ARG A 73 6.27 11.64 -7.20
CA ARG A 73 7.45 10.78 -7.13
C ARG A 73 7.05 9.37 -6.72
N THR A 74 7.80 8.39 -7.20
CA THR A 74 7.69 6.99 -6.78
C THR A 74 9.07 6.34 -6.72
N ILE A 75 9.16 5.18 -6.08
CA ILE A 75 10.33 4.30 -6.10
C ILE A 75 10.09 3.06 -6.97
N ALA A 76 11.15 2.34 -7.31
CA ALA A 76 11.10 1.17 -8.18
C ALA A 76 10.30 0.02 -7.57
N SER A 77 10.47 -0.23 -6.27
CA SER A 77 9.68 -1.23 -5.54
C SER A 77 8.19 -0.90 -5.46
N GLY A 78 7.77 0.29 -5.88
CA GLY A 78 6.38 0.75 -5.78
C GLY A 78 5.94 0.98 -4.33
N GLY A 79 4.63 0.90 -4.09
CA GLY A 79 4.04 0.99 -2.75
C GLY A 79 3.96 2.40 -2.17
N ILE A 80 4.31 3.44 -2.93
CA ILE A 80 4.18 4.84 -2.52
C ILE A 80 2.71 5.24 -2.57
N ARG A 81 2.24 6.00 -1.57
CA ARG A 81 0.85 6.42 -1.53
C ARG A 81 0.66 7.60 -2.48
N ILE A 82 -0.25 7.40 -3.42
CA ILE A 82 -0.66 8.41 -4.38
C ILE A 82 -2.05 8.87 -3.99
N HIS A 83 -2.18 10.17 -3.79
CA HIS A 83 -3.44 10.84 -3.51
C HIS A 83 -3.99 11.41 -4.82
N VAL A 84 -5.23 11.04 -5.14
CA VAL A 84 -5.93 11.46 -6.33
C VAL A 84 -7.18 12.21 -5.91
N MET A 85 -7.37 13.39 -6.48
CA MET A 85 -8.43 14.30 -6.12
C MET A 85 -9.27 14.62 -7.35
N GLY A 86 -10.56 14.86 -7.16
CA GLY A 86 -11.51 14.87 -8.26
C GLY A 86 -12.96 15.03 -7.83
N GLU A 87 -13.85 14.54 -8.68
CA GLU A 87 -15.30 14.49 -8.49
C GLU A 87 -15.83 13.13 -8.95
N HIS A 88 -16.90 12.67 -8.31
CA HIS A 88 -17.57 11.39 -8.59
C HIS A 88 -16.65 10.16 -8.56
N LEU A 89 -15.59 10.18 -7.76
CA LEU A 89 -14.59 9.10 -7.76
C LEU A 89 -15.14 7.77 -7.23
N GLN A 90 -16.26 7.78 -6.49
CA GLN A 90 -16.94 6.56 -6.03
C GLN A 90 -17.85 5.92 -7.09
N SER A 91 -18.07 6.56 -8.24
CA SER A 91 -18.86 5.97 -9.33
C SER A 91 -18.13 4.82 -10.03
N VAL A 92 -16.82 4.66 -9.78
CA VAL A 92 -15.97 3.60 -10.35
C VAL A 92 -15.79 2.48 -9.34
N TYR A 93 -16.04 1.25 -9.75
CA TYR A 93 -15.94 0.08 -8.88
C TYR A 93 -14.50 -0.35 -8.62
N LYS A 94 -13.65 -0.33 -9.66
CA LYS A 94 -12.28 -0.84 -9.66
C LYS A 94 -11.33 0.09 -10.45
N PRO A 95 -11.16 1.34 -9.99
CA PRO A 95 -10.20 2.27 -10.62
C PRO A 95 -8.77 1.74 -10.49
N SER A 96 -7.93 1.97 -11.50
CA SER A 96 -6.51 1.60 -11.46
C SER A 96 -5.64 2.73 -12.00
N ILE A 97 -4.48 2.93 -11.38
CA ILE A 97 -3.43 3.82 -11.89
C ILE A 97 -2.46 2.98 -12.72
N CYS A 98 -2.02 3.51 -13.87
CA CYS A 98 -1.09 2.84 -14.74
C CYS A 98 0.09 3.74 -15.12
N PHE A 99 1.29 3.17 -15.18
CA PHE A 99 2.53 3.83 -15.60
C PHE A 99 3.02 3.27 -16.93
N ASN A 100 3.67 4.13 -17.71
CA ASN A 100 4.15 3.84 -19.07
C ASN A 100 3.05 3.21 -19.92
N GLY A 101 1.92 3.92 -20.03
CA GLY A 101 0.71 3.45 -20.69
C GLY A 101 -0.11 2.52 -19.80
N THR A 102 -0.07 1.22 -20.09
CA THR A 102 -0.84 0.17 -19.35
C THR A 102 0.05 -0.98 -18.90
N THR A 103 1.37 -0.76 -18.86
CA THR A 103 2.36 -1.81 -18.61
C THR A 103 2.40 -2.18 -17.13
N PHE A 104 2.38 -1.18 -16.26
CA PHE A 104 2.43 -1.35 -14.81
C PHE A 104 1.21 -0.69 -14.21
N CYS A 105 0.26 -1.48 -13.71
CA CYS A 105 -0.99 -0.98 -13.15
C CYS A 105 -1.19 -1.50 -11.74
N GLU A 106 -1.75 -0.65 -10.88
CA GLU A 106 -2.12 -1.00 -9.52
C GLU A 106 -3.54 -0.50 -9.23
N GLU A 107 -4.29 -1.28 -8.45
CA GLU A 107 -5.67 -0.93 -8.10
C GLU A 107 -5.71 0.24 -7.12
N CYS A 108 -6.65 1.13 -7.34
CA CYS A 108 -6.94 2.27 -6.48
C CYS A 108 -8.19 2.01 -5.64
N GLN A 109 -8.29 2.72 -4.53
CA GLN A 109 -9.44 2.70 -3.63
C GLN A 109 -10.03 4.10 -3.53
N ALA A 110 -11.26 4.28 -4.04
CA ALA A 110 -12.03 5.50 -3.81
C ALA A 110 -12.41 5.59 -2.32
N GLU A 111 -12.06 6.68 -1.65
CA GLU A 111 -12.36 6.89 -0.23
C GLU A 111 -13.68 7.61 -0.06
N ASN A 112 -13.95 8.58 -0.92
CA ASN A 112 -15.18 9.36 -0.99
C ASN A 112 -15.37 9.91 -2.43
N GLU A 113 -16.42 10.69 -2.65
CA GLU A 113 -16.74 11.28 -3.96
C GLU A 113 -15.61 12.15 -4.56
N THR A 114 -14.73 12.72 -3.74
CA THR A 114 -13.70 13.67 -4.19
C THR A 114 -12.26 13.21 -3.97
N SER A 115 -12.04 12.13 -3.21
CA SER A 115 -10.71 11.57 -2.95
C SER A 115 -10.62 10.07 -3.21
N MET A 116 -9.51 9.68 -3.84
CA MET A 116 -9.12 8.31 -4.11
C MET A 116 -7.66 8.11 -3.75
N ARG A 117 -7.32 6.93 -3.27
CA ARG A 117 -5.97 6.55 -2.86
C ARG A 117 -5.49 5.39 -3.72
N CYS A 118 -4.27 5.50 -4.26
CA CYS A 118 -3.63 4.42 -4.99
C CYS A 118 -2.27 4.09 -4.35
N LEU A 119 -1.78 2.89 -4.61
CA LEU A 119 -0.37 2.57 -4.43
C LEU A 119 0.32 2.66 -5.78
N SER A 120 1.57 3.11 -5.81
CA SER A 120 2.37 3.02 -7.04
C SER A 120 2.70 1.55 -7.33
N PRO A 121 2.61 1.10 -8.59
CA PRO A 121 3.01 -0.25 -8.96
C PRO A 121 4.53 -0.43 -8.85
N ALA A 122 4.95 -1.67 -8.62
CA ALA A 122 6.36 -2.03 -8.70
C ALA A 122 6.82 -2.13 -10.16
N MET A 123 8.06 -1.70 -10.42
CA MET A 123 8.65 -1.63 -11.75
C MET A 123 10.12 -2.05 -11.68
N GLU A 124 10.56 -2.82 -12.67
CA GLU A 124 11.98 -3.13 -12.87
C GLU A 124 12.56 -2.08 -13.84
N GLU A 125 13.37 -1.16 -13.31
CA GLU A 125 14.10 -0.16 -14.11
C GLU A 125 15.57 -0.16 -13.72
N GLU A 126 16.46 0.04 -14.69
CA GLU A 126 17.92 -0.01 -14.45
C GLU A 126 18.51 1.38 -14.20
N PHE A 127 17.85 2.44 -14.67
CA PHE A 127 18.38 3.80 -14.67
C PHE A 127 17.51 4.74 -13.85
N TYR A 128 18.16 5.47 -12.93
CA TYR A 128 17.51 6.45 -12.06
C TYR A 128 18.28 7.78 -12.05
N PRO A 129 17.59 8.93 -11.95
CA PRO A 129 16.13 9.07 -11.97
C PRO A 129 15.56 8.86 -13.38
N ALA A 130 14.32 8.36 -13.46
CA ALA A 130 13.59 8.20 -14.72
C ALA A 130 12.25 8.96 -14.72
N VAL A 131 11.74 9.23 -15.91
CA VAL A 131 10.49 9.95 -16.13
C VAL A 131 9.44 8.97 -16.62
N LEU A 132 8.39 8.77 -15.83
CA LEU A 132 7.27 7.91 -16.19
C LEU A 132 6.07 8.74 -16.62
N THR A 133 5.42 8.34 -17.71
CA THR A 133 4.06 8.81 -18.00
C THR A 133 3.07 8.01 -17.19
N TYR A 134 1.93 8.61 -16.84
CA TYR A 134 0.91 7.92 -16.05
C TYR A 134 -0.50 8.26 -16.52
N GLY A 135 -1.42 7.37 -16.17
CA GLY A 135 -2.81 7.43 -16.55
C GLY A 135 -3.70 6.63 -15.60
N PHE A 136 -5.00 6.64 -15.89
CA PHE A 136 -6.00 5.92 -15.11
C PHE A 136 -6.91 5.08 -16.01
N GLN A 137 -7.22 3.88 -15.56
CA GLN A 137 -8.27 3.02 -16.10
C GLN A 137 -9.44 3.00 -15.12
N LEU A 138 -10.59 3.52 -15.54
CA LEU A 138 -11.77 3.67 -14.69
C LEU A 138 -12.89 2.74 -15.18
N ASP A 139 -12.68 1.42 -15.06
CA ASP A 139 -13.65 0.36 -15.44
C ASP A 139 -14.25 0.42 -16.85
N GLY A 140 -13.54 1.07 -17.77
CA GLY A 140 -14.01 1.27 -19.14
C GLY A 140 -15.06 2.37 -19.28
N VAL A 141 -15.34 3.16 -18.23
CA VAL A 141 -16.06 4.44 -18.31
C VAL A 141 -15.18 5.45 -19.04
N LYS A 142 -13.94 5.60 -18.57
CA LYS A 142 -12.98 6.54 -19.13
C LYS A 142 -11.56 6.03 -18.95
N THR A 143 -10.73 6.29 -19.95
CA THR A 143 -9.28 6.07 -19.86
C THR A 143 -8.59 7.41 -19.96
N TYR A 144 -7.78 7.72 -18.97
CA TYR A 144 -6.88 8.86 -18.99
C TYR A 144 -5.50 8.34 -19.38
N SER A 145 -5.05 8.59 -20.61
CA SER A 145 -3.82 7.96 -21.13
C SER A 145 -2.55 8.78 -20.94
N ASP A 146 -2.67 10.05 -20.51
CA ASP A 146 -1.54 10.96 -20.31
C ASP A 146 -1.92 12.09 -19.35
N MET A 147 -1.70 11.86 -18.05
CA MET A 147 -2.02 12.81 -16.97
C MET A 147 -0.81 13.63 -16.52
N GLY A 148 0.29 13.57 -17.27
CA GLY A 148 1.57 14.17 -16.93
C GLY A 148 2.60 13.11 -16.58
N SER A 149 3.47 13.41 -15.61
CA SER A 149 4.62 12.56 -15.34
C SER A 149 4.95 12.39 -13.86
N PHE A 150 5.46 11.21 -13.51
CA PHE A 150 6.04 10.90 -12.20
C PHE A 150 7.56 10.80 -12.31
N LEU A 151 8.26 11.19 -11.26
CA LEU A 151 9.69 10.96 -11.12
C LEU A 151 9.91 9.59 -10.47
N LEU A 152 10.51 8.66 -11.21
CA LEU A 152 10.94 7.38 -10.68
C LEU A 152 12.33 7.53 -10.05
N LEU A 153 12.43 7.12 -8.80
CA LEU A 153 13.61 7.21 -7.97
C LEU A 153 14.06 5.81 -7.58
N GLN A 154 15.34 5.69 -7.25
CA GLN A 154 15.87 4.43 -6.76
C GLN A 154 15.27 4.08 -5.39
N ASP A 155 15.22 2.78 -5.10
CA ASP A 155 14.87 2.31 -3.78
C ASP A 155 15.91 2.75 -2.73
N PRO A 156 15.48 2.98 -1.48
CA PRO A 156 16.39 3.24 -0.38
C PRO A 156 17.17 1.98 -0.02
N ILE A 157 18.43 2.17 0.38
CA ILE A 157 19.32 1.09 0.82
C ILE A 157 19.48 1.21 2.33
N TYR A 158 19.17 0.15 3.06
CA TYR A 158 19.43 0.07 4.50
C TYR A 158 20.70 -0.74 4.75
N TYR A 159 21.55 -0.25 5.64
CA TYR A 159 22.75 -0.96 6.05
C TYR A 159 22.47 -1.85 7.26
N ASN A 160 23.14 -3.01 7.29
CA ASN A 160 23.09 -3.90 8.43
C ASN A 160 23.71 -3.23 9.66
N PHE A 161 23.25 -3.64 10.84
CA PHE A 161 23.88 -3.21 12.09
C PHE A 161 25.30 -3.77 12.19
N GLU A 162 26.25 -2.89 12.49
CA GLU A 162 27.56 -3.30 12.96
C GLU A 162 27.45 -3.74 14.43
N GLY A 163 27.37 -5.05 14.64
CA GLY A 163 27.29 -5.65 15.98
C GLY A 163 25.91 -5.54 16.65
N VAL A 164 25.86 -5.83 17.95
CA VAL A 164 24.61 -5.76 18.73
C VAL A 164 24.40 -4.33 19.21
N LYS A 165 23.37 -3.63 18.70
CA LYS A 165 22.91 -2.37 19.30
C LYS A 165 22.20 -2.69 20.61
N LEU A 166 22.88 -2.42 21.73
CA LEU A 166 22.27 -2.43 23.07
C LEU A 166 21.12 -1.42 23.09
N HIS A 167 20.01 -1.83 23.71
CA HIS A 167 18.77 -1.07 23.87
C HIS A 167 18.95 0.09 24.87
N LEU A 168 19.87 1.00 24.56
CA LEU A 168 20.20 2.14 25.40
C LEU A 168 19.37 3.32 24.90
N ARG A 169 18.36 3.71 25.68
CA ARG A 169 17.59 4.98 25.56
C ARG A 169 16.32 4.96 24.70
N GLY A 170 15.81 3.80 24.28
CA GLY A 170 14.49 3.70 23.65
C GLY A 170 14.39 4.24 22.22
N TYR A 171 15.51 4.57 21.58
CA TYR A 171 15.57 4.95 20.16
C TYR A 171 16.40 3.96 19.36
N LEU A 172 15.98 3.69 18.14
CA LEU A 172 16.70 2.89 17.15
C LEU A 172 17.08 3.77 15.96
N THR A 173 18.36 3.76 15.62
CA THR A 173 18.87 4.41 14.40
C THR A 173 19.19 3.35 13.36
N LEU A 174 18.55 3.45 12.20
CA LEU A 174 18.85 2.71 10.99
C LEU A 174 19.68 3.60 10.07
N ASP A 175 20.87 3.12 9.71
CA ASP A 175 21.74 3.79 8.76
C ASP A 175 21.45 3.26 7.34
N GLY A 176 21.63 4.10 6.34
CA GLY A 176 21.31 3.76 4.96
C GLY A 176 21.69 4.84 3.97
N HIS A 177 21.11 4.75 2.78
CA HIS A 177 21.34 5.65 1.67
C HIS A 177 20.03 5.90 0.91
N ASN A 178 19.78 7.16 0.56
CA ASN A 178 18.57 7.64 -0.15
C ASN A 178 17.25 7.35 0.59
N LEU A 179 17.26 7.37 1.92
CA LEU A 179 16.08 7.02 2.72
C LEU A 179 14.91 8.02 2.59
N ASP A 180 15.20 9.28 2.25
CA ASP A 180 14.22 10.37 2.10
C ASP A 180 13.93 10.74 0.63
N LEU A 181 14.47 9.98 -0.33
CA LEU A 181 14.53 10.42 -1.72
C LEU A 181 13.15 10.43 -2.39
N GLY A 182 12.37 9.36 -2.20
CA GLY A 182 11.05 9.18 -2.80
C GLY A 182 9.96 8.79 -1.81
N VAL A 183 10.23 8.93 -0.51
CA VAL A 183 9.40 8.38 0.56
C VAL A 183 9.34 9.38 1.71
N SER A 184 8.13 9.64 2.21
CA SER A 184 7.90 10.52 3.35
C SER A 184 7.87 9.74 4.68
N LEU A 185 8.06 10.45 5.79
CA LEU A 185 8.06 9.86 7.12
C LEU A 185 6.75 9.12 7.47
N GLU A 186 5.62 9.57 6.93
CA GLU A 186 4.28 8.98 7.16
C GLU A 186 4.06 7.67 6.37
N GLU A 187 4.89 7.41 5.37
CA GLU A 187 4.82 6.22 4.51
C GLU A 187 5.70 5.08 5.03
N ILE A 188 6.57 5.34 6.01
CA ILE A 188 7.51 4.34 6.52
C ILE A 188 6.97 3.68 7.78
N GLU A 189 6.94 2.35 7.76
CA GLU A 189 6.66 1.53 8.95
C GLU A 189 7.86 0.63 9.28
N VAL A 190 8.38 0.78 10.50
CA VAL A 190 9.45 -0.08 11.01
C VAL A 190 8.87 -1.05 12.01
N TRP A 191 9.06 -2.36 11.78
CA TRP A 191 8.59 -3.40 12.69
C TRP A 191 9.75 -4.05 13.45
N ILE A 192 9.49 -4.37 14.72
CA ILE A 192 10.40 -4.98 15.67
C ILE A 192 9.67 -6.18 16.28
N GLY A 193 9.99 -7.38 15.78
CA GLY A 193 9.25 -8.59 16.07
C GLY A 193 7.79 -8.47 15.58
N LYS A 194 6.87 -8.19 16.51
CA LYS A 194 5.43 -8.03 16.24
C LYS A 194 4.91 -6.61 16.51
N GLU A 195 5.79 -5.70 16.93
CA GLU A 195 5.40 -4.34 17.30
C GLU A 195 6.01 -3.32 16.35
N LYS A 196 5.30 -2.21 16.12
CA LYS A 196 5.78 -1.10 15.30
C LYS A 196 6.61 -0.15 16.15
N CYS A 197 7.70 0.34 15.58
CA CYS A 197 8.49 1.44 16.09
C CYS A 197 7.96 2.75 15.48
N LYS A 198 7.75 3.79 16.29
CA LYS A 198 7.26 5.08 15.78
C LYS A 198 8.42 5.82 15.14
N VAL A 199 8.41 6.00 13.82
CA VAL A 199 9.44 6.79 13.12
C VAL A 199 9.35 8.25 13.57
N THR A 200 10.45 8.81 14.07
CA THR A 200 10.52 10.18 14.61
C THR A 200 11.34 11.11 13.74
N SER A 201 12.27 10.58 12.95
CA SER A 201 13.09 11.38 12.05
C SER A 201 13.51 10.55 10.83
N LEU A 202 13.54 11.21 9.67
CA LEU A 202 14.00 10.67 8.41
C LEU A 202 14.92 11.71 7.76
N SER A 203 16.09 11.25 7.33
CA SER A 203 17.06 12.02 6.57
C SER A 203 17.63 11.14 5.45
N ARG A 204 18.43 11.73 4.56
CA ARG A 204 19.08 11.03 3.45
C ARG A 204 19.74 9.71 3.81
N THR A 205 20.37 9.64 4.98
CA THR A 205 21.22 8.51 5.39
C THR A 205 20.80 7.86 6.70
N GLN A 206 19.85 8.44 7.43
CA GLN A 206 19.43 7.93 8.73
C GLN A 206 17.92 8.00 8.94
N LEU A 207 17.37 6.91 9.46
CA LEU A 207 16.03 6.83 10.02
C LEU A 207 16.14 6.59 11.52
N ILE A 208 15.44 7.40 12.31
CA ILE A 208 15.34 7.23 13.76
C ILE A 208 13.91 6.88 14.11
N CYS A 209 13.72 5.81 14.88
CA CYS A 209 12.42 5.41 15.39
C CYS A 209 12.46 5.20 16.91
N LEU A 210 11.35 5.54 17.57
CA LEU A 210 11.11 5.34 18.99
C LEU A 210 10.60 3.91 19.23
N LEU A 211 11.38 3.16 20.00
CA LEU A 211 11.10 1.78 20.39
C LEU A 211 9.86 1.73 21.31
N PRO A 212 9.07 0.65 21.26
CA PRO A 212 7.98 0.45 22.20
C PRO A 212 8.49 0.30 23.65
N ASP A 213 7.72 0.78 24.63
CA ASP A 213 8.08 0.76 26.06
C ASP A 213 8.27 -0.65 26.62
N ARG A 214 7.69 -1.66 25.97
CA ARG A 214 7.83 -3.07 26.32
C ARG A 214 8.61 -3.76 25.22
N GLN A 215 9.62 -4.52 25.60
CA GLN A 215 10.34 -5.35 24.65
C GLN A 215 9.36 -6.32 23.97
N PRO A 216 9.23 -6.31 22.64
CA PRO A 216 8.32 -7.20 21.94
C PRO A 216 8.72 -8.64 22.21
N ARG A 217 7.71 -9.53 22.38
CA ARG A 217 7.99 -10.96 22.42
C ARG A 217 8.73 -11.36 21.15
N GLY A 218 9.71 -12.24 21.30
CA GLY A 218 10.49 -12.79 20.20
C GLY A 218 9.65 -13.22 19.00
N GLY A 219 10.24 -13.12 17.80
CA GLY A 219 9.59 -13.52 16.55
C GLY A 219 9.15 -14.99 16.55
N PHE A 220 8.42 -15.40 15.50
CA PHE A 220 7.97 -16.79 15.32
C PHE A 220 9.12 -17.77 15.67
N ASN A 221 8.86 -18.67 16.63
CA ASN A 221 9.75 -19.72 17.17
C ASN A 221 10.66 -19.38 18.37
N GLY A 222 10.44 -18.28 19.10
CA GLY A 222 11.16 -18.03 20.36
C GLY A 222 12.55 -17.41 20.20
N ASN A 223 12.88 -16.95 18.99
CA ASN A 223 14.07 -16.15 18.70
C ASN A 223 13.84 -14.68 19.08
N PRO A 224 14.89 -13.90 19.42
CA PRO A 224 14.78 -12.47 19.74
C PRO A 224 14.01 -11.68 18.66
N PRO A 225 13.33 -10.57 19.02
CA PRO A 225 12.47 -9.83 18.10
C PRO A 225 13.27 -9.35 16.88
N LEU A 226 12.94 -9.89 15.70
CA LEU A 226 13.59 -9.58 14.43
C LEU A 226 13.17 -8.17 13.99
N LEU A 227 14.12 -7.32 13.62
CA LEU A 227 13.81 -6.03 13.00
C LEU A 227 13.42 -6.28 11.54
N THR A 228 12.14 -6.14 11.21
CA THR A 228 11.63 -6.21 9.84
C THR A 228 11.17 -4.82 9.42
N GLY A 229 11.97 -4.10 8.64
CA GLY A 229 11.48 -2.92 7.93
C GLY A 229 10.61 -3.39 6.77
N GLY A 230 9.31 -3.13 6.83
CA GLY A 230 8.36 -3.59 5.82
C GLY A 230 7.76 -2.40 5.08
N TRP A 231 7.93 -2.37 3.75
CA TRP A 231 7.15 -1.53 2.86
C TRP A 231 5.70 -2.00 2.88
N THR A 232 4.73 -1.08 2.73
CA THR A 232 3.36 -1.50 2.48
C THR A 232 3.30 -2.25 1.14
N SER A 233 3.07 -3.56 1.23
CA SER A 233 2.83 -4.58 0.20
C SER A 233 3.98 -5.42 -0.37
N THR A 234 5.25 -5.21 0.03
CA THR A 234 6.32 -6.19 -0.28
C THR A 234 7.24 -6.36 0.93
N ARG A 235 7.17 -7.54 1.56
CA ARG A 235 8.00 -7.91 2.72
C ARG A 235 9.43 -8.13 2.25
N VAL A 236 10.31 -7.13 2.42
CA VAL A 236 11.76 -7.35 2.30
C VAL A 236 12.30 -7.67 3.70
N PRO A 237 12.82 -8.88 3.94
CA PRO A 237 13.41 -9.22 5.23
C PRO A 237 14.74 -8.49 5.39
N ILE A 238 14.85 -7.62 6.40
CA ILE A 238 16.17 -7.21 6.90
C ILE A 238 16.72 -8.42 7.67
N LEU A 239 17.79 -9.02 7.13
CA LEU A 239 18.44 -10.17 7.73
C LEU A 239 19.05 -9.81 9.09
N THR A 240 18.86 -10.72 10.04
CA THR A 240 19.26 -10.57 11.43
C THR A 240 20.69 -11.01 11.68
N SER A 241 21.36 -10.31 12.62
CA SER A 241 22.59 -10.81 13.25
C SER A 241 22.28 -12.13 13.96
N THR A 242 22.69 -13.26 13.36
CA THR A 242 22.83 -14.53 14.06
C THR A 242 24.19 -14.51 14.75
N GLN A 243 24.23 -14.06 16.01
CA GLN A 243 25.34 -14.40 16.87
C GLN A 243 24.79 -14.92 18.19
N GLU A 244 24.90 -16.25 18.37
CA GLU A 244 24.71 -16.92 19.65
C GLU A 244 25.64 -16.28 20.69
N TYR A 245 25.09 -15.90 21.84
CA TYR A 245 25.89 -15.43 22.96
C TYR A 245 26.68 -16.61 23.55
N PRO A 246 28.00 -16.47 23.79
CA PRO A 246 28.73 -17.42 24.62
C PRO A 246 28.15 -17.40 26.02
N SER A 247 27.98 -18.58 26.62
CA SER A 247 27.36 -18.79 27.93
C SER A 247 28.14 -18.20 29.12
N ASP A 248 29.24 -17.48 28.86
CA ASP A 248 30.22 -17.07 29.86
C ASP A 248 29.97 -15.66 30.46
N LEU A 249 28.92 -14.95 30.03
CA LEU A 249 28.57 -13.60 30.51
C LEU A 249 27.30 -13.53 31.38
N LEU A 250 26.74 -14.67 31.78
CA LEU A 250 25.72 -14.72 32.83
C LEU A 250 26.41 -14.61 34.19
N LEU A 251 26.42 -13.41 34.78
CA LEU A 251 26.68 -13.26 36.21
C LEU A 251 25.68 -14.14 36.98
N PRO A 252 26.13 -14.95 37.96
CA PRO A 252 25.20 -15.73 38.77
C PRO A 252 24.31 -14.79 39.61
N PRO A 253 23.04 -15.16 39.86
CA PRO A 253 22.15 -14.38 40.71
C PRO A 253 22.70 -14.32 42.15
N ALA A 254 22.62 -13.13 42.74
CA ALA A 254 23.05 -12.84 44.10
C ALA A 254 22.35 -13.75 45.12
N VAL A 255 23.14 -14.37 46.00
CA VAL A 255 22.65 -15.05 47.21
C VAL A 255 22.50 -14.00 48.31
N LEU A 256 21.27 -13.78 48.77
CA LEU A 256 20.98 -13.03 50.00
C LEU A 256 21.08 -14.02 51.18
N GLU A 257 22.09 -13.86 52.04
CA GLU A 257 22.15 -14.55 53.33
C GLU A 257 21.56 -13.68 54.44
N PRO A 258 20.83 -14.27 55.41
CA PRO A 258 20.17 -13.53 56.48
C PRO A 258 21.15 -13.12 57.59
N ARG A 259 20.75 -12.07 58.29
CA ARG A 259 21.39 -11.55 59.50
C ARG A 259 21.19 -12.57 60.64
N GLU A 260 22.28 -13.07 61.24
CA GLU A 260 22.25 -13.62 62.60
C GLU A 260 23.00 -12.67 63.54
N GLU A 261 22.33 -12.39 64.67
CA GLU A 261 22.84 -11.71 65.85
C GLU A 261 23.80 -12.64 66.61
N ASP A 262 24.99 -12.14 66.94
CA ASP A 262 25.59 -12.15 68.29
C ASP A 262 26.84 -11.24 68.32
#